data_AF-A0A380DRP7-F1
#
_entry.id   AF-A0A380DRP7-F1
#
_cell.length_a   1.000
_cell.length_b   1.000
_cell.length_c   1.000
_cell.angle_alpha   90.00
_cell.angle_beta   90.00
_cell.angle_gamma   90.00
#
_symmetry.space_group_name_H-M   'P 1'
#
loop_
_entity.id
_entity.type
_entity.pdbx_description
1 polymer ?
#
loop_
_entity_poly.entity_id
_entity_poly.type
_entity_poly.pdbx_seq_one_letter_code
_entity_poly.pdbx_strand_id
1 'polypeptide(L)'
;MESNINTTIIKPSFFMDNFLRIAKVEDERITLPEFINPNIKFTMISSIDIAKIASYIFAHPQSFTHQSIEIGSDEVTLSEAATIFSEVTGKSTVIEGEFVVVLQKSNGWKKKVMK
;
A
#
# COMPACT_ATOMS: atom_id res chain seq x y z
N MET A 1 -10.55 -25.29 14.50
CA MET A 1 -11.33 -24.85 15.68
C MET A 1 -11.42 -23.35 15.58
N GLU A 2 -12.62 -22.81 15.40
CA GLU A 2 -12.82 -21.36 15.57
C GLU A 2 -12.55 -21.01 17.05
N SER A 3 -11.87 -19.89 17.27
CA SER A 3 -11.48 -19.43 18.59
C SER A 3 -12.68 -18.81 19.31
N ASN A 4 -12.90 -19.14 20.59
CA ASN A 4 -13.92 -18.50 21.44
C ASN A 4 -13.54 -17.06 21.86
N ILE A 5 -12.53 -16.46 21.23
CA ILE A 5 -12.10 -15.09 21.49
C ILE A 5 -12.86 -14.15 20.54
N ASN A 6 -13.59 -13.19 21.12
CA ASN A 6 -14.21 -12.10 20.36
C ASN A 6 -13.13 -11.33 19.61
N THR A 7 -13.13 -11.45 18.29
CA THR A 7 -12.05 -10.94 17.44
C THR A 7 -12.63 -10.22 16.24
N THR A 8 -12.01 -9.12 15.84
CA THR A 8 -12.21 -8.49 14.53
C THR A 8 -10.88 -8.50 13.78
N ILE A 9 -10.89 -8.92 12.52
CA ILE A 9 -9.70 -8.95 11.67
C ILE A 9 -9.74 -7.73 10.75
N ILE A 10 -8.73 -6.87 10.86
CA ILE A 10 -8.53 -5.74 9.95
C ILE A 10 -7.50 -6.15 8.89
N LYS A 11 -7.87 -6.02 7.62
CA LYS A 11 -7.03 -6.29 6.45
C LYS A 11 -6.72 -4.97 5.73
N PRO A 12 -5.68 -4.26 6.15
CA PRO A 12 -5.32 -3.00 5.51
C PRO A 12 -4.75 -3.21 4.10
N SER A 13 -5.03 -2.26 3.21
CA SER A 13 -4.41 -2.14 1.90
C SER A 13 -2.95 -1.66 2.00
N PHE A 14 -2.35 -1.18 0.92
CA PHE A 14 -0.94 -0.73 0.93
C PHE A 14 -0.76 0.49 1.87
N PHE A 15 0.26 0.47 2.72
CA PHE A 15 0.44 1.57 3.69
C PHE A 15 1.08 2.76 2.98
N MET A 16 0.46 3.93 3.08
CA MET A 16 1.05 5.18 2.57
C MET A 16 2.44 5.42 3.21
N ASP A 17 2.59 5.08 4.49
CA ASP A 17 3.83 5.19 5.25
C ASP A 17 4.99 4.38 4.64
N ASN A 18 4.73 3.37 3.80
CA ASN A 18 5.79 2.62 3.11
C ASN A 18 6.66 3.53 2.24
N PHE A 19 6.11 4.63 1.70
CA PHE A 19 6.87 5.60 0.91
C PHE A 19 8.04 6.22 1.69
N LEU A 20 7.93 6.36 3.01
CA LEU A 20 9.03 6.86 3.85
C LEU A 20 10.26 5.95 3.84
N ARG A 21 10.07 4.66 3.50
CA ARG A 21 11.14 3.67 3.44
C ARG A 21 11.63 3.42 2.01
N ILE A 22 10.73 3.48 1.03
CA ILE A 22 11.04 3.07 -0.35
C ILE A 22 11.40 4.25 -1.26
N ALA A 23 10.91 5.46 -0.97
CA ALA A 23 11.29 6.65 -1.73
C ALA A 23 12.75 7.01 -1.40
N LYS A 24 13.53 7.30 -2.44
CA LYS A 24 14.88 7.86 -2.30
C LYS A 24 14.81 9.36 -2.52
N VAL A 25 15.45 10.13 -1.64
CA VAL A 25 15.53 11.59 -1.75
C VAL A 25 16.99 11.97 -1.89
N GLU A 26 17.34 12.59 -3.00
CA GLU A 26 18.69 13.03 -3.35
C GLU A 26 18.60 14.47 -3.90
N ASP A 27 19.16 15.44 -3.19
CA ASP A 27 19.07 16.87 -3.51
C ASP A 27 17.62 17.32 -3.80
N GLU A 28 17.35 17.78 -5.04
CA GLU A 28 16.05 18.24 -5.52
C GLU A 28 15.24 17.18 -6.27
N ARG A 29 15.61 15.89 -6.10
CA ARG A 29 14.97 14.76 -6.76
C ARG A 29 14.44 13.74 -5.76
N ILE A 30 13.23 13.24 -6.02
CA ILE A 30 12.65 12.08 -5.36
C ILE A 30 12.50 10.96 -6.39
N THR A 31 12.97 9.77 -6.05
CA THR A 31 12.80 8.56 -6.87
C THR A 31 11.91 7.55 -6.15
N LEU A 32 10.79 7.21 -6.78
CA LEU A 32 9.90 6.13 -6.35
C LEU A 32 10.26 4.84 -7.11
N PRO A 33 10.43 3.70 -6.43
CA PRO A 33 10.70 2.44 -7.12
C PRO A 33 9.45 1.92 -7.84
N GLU A 34 9.61 1.38 -9.05
CA GLU A 34 8.53 0.76 -9.80
C GLU A 34 8.17 -0.64 -9.25
N PHE A 35 7.38 -0.69 -8.17
CA PHE A 35 6.91 -1.93 -7.55
C PHE A 35 5.54 -2.41 -8.05
N ILE A 36 4.91 -1.63 -8.92
CA ILE A 36 3.64 -1.91 -9.58
C ILE A 36 3.64 -1.20 -10.94
N ASN A 37 2.87 -1.69 -11.91
CA ASN A 37 2.65 -0.97 -13.16
C ASN A 37 2.22 0.49 -12.85
N PRO A 38 2.94 1.51 -13.33
CA PRO A 38 2.69 2.89 -12.95
C PRO A 38 1.31 3.43 -13.29
N ASN A 39 0.58 2.78 -14.17
CA ASN A 39 -0.73 3.20 -14.66
C ASN A 39 -1.89 2.39 -14.07
N ILE A 40 -1.60 1.42 -13.20
CA ILE A 40 -2.63 0.67 -12.48
C ILE A 40 -2.87 1.31 -11.12
N LYS A 41 -4.14 1.54 -10.81
CA LYS A 41 -4.57 2.04 -9.52
C LYS A 41 -4.38 0.97 -8.43
N PHE A 42 -3.93 1.38 -7.25
CA PHE A 42 -3.86 0.52 -6.09
C PHE A 42 -4.37 1.24 -4.84
N THR A 43 -5.14 0.51 -4.04
CA THR A 43 -5.71 1.04 -2.81
C THR A 43 -4.64 1.20 -1.74
N MET A 44 -4.66 2.33 -1.04
CA MET A 44 -3.75 2.66 0.04
C MET A 44 -4.49 3.12 1.30
N ILE A 45 -3.80 3.08 2.44
CA ILE A 45 -4.29 3.61 3.70
C ILE A 45 -3.14 4.17 4.56
N SER A 46 -3.41 5.24 5.31
CA SER A 46 -2.45 5.78 6.28
C SER A 46 -2.49 4.97 7.59
N SER A 47 -1.35 4.86 8.27
CA SER A 47 -1.28 4.26 9.61
C SER A 47 -2.19 4.96 10.63
N ILE A 48 -2.38 6.28 10.49
CA ILE A 48 -3.26 7.09 11.32
C ILE A 48 -4.72 6.67 11.15
N ASP A 49 -5.18 6.41 9.91
CA ASP A 49 -6.56 6.01 9.66
C ASP A 49 -6.82 4.56 10.09
N ILE A 50 -5.82 3.67 9.98
CA ILE A 50 -5.90 2.33 10.60
C ILE A 50 -6.15 2.47 12.11
N ALA A 51 -5.40 3.34 12.80
CA ALA A 51 -5.55 3.54 14.24
C ALA A 51 -6.95 4.09 14.60
N LYS A 52 -7.48 5.05 13.82
CA LYS A 52 -8.85 5.56 14.01
C LYS A 52 -9.90 4.46 13.84
N ILE A 53 -9.78 3.63 12.80
CA ILE A 53 -10.69 2.52 12.54
C ILE A 53 -10.63 1.48 13.66
N ALA A 54 -9.42 1.09 14.08
CA ALA A 54 -9.24 0.16 15.19
C ALA A 54 -9.85 0.71 16.48
N SER A 55 -9.61 1.98 16.80
CA SER A 55 -10.22 2.64 17.96
C SER A 55 -11.75 2.64 17.89
N TYR A 56 -12.32 2.88 16.70
CA TYR A 56 -13.77 2.84 16.51
C TYR A 56 -14.34 1.44 16.73
N ILE A 57 -13.66 0.40 16.24
CA ILE A 57 -14.07 -1.00 16.44
C ILE A 57 -14.04 -1.38 17.92
N PHE A 58 -13.00 -1.00 18.65
CA PHE A 58 -12.91 -1.24 20.09
C PHE A 58 -14.02 -0.52 20.89
N ALA A 59 -14.46 0.64 20.43
CA ALA A 59 -15.59 1.36 21.04
C ALA A 59 -16.96 0.72 20.72
N HIS A 60 -17.04 -0.13 19.68
CA HIS A 60 -18.30 -0.75 19.20
C HIS A 60 -18.17 -2.27 18.98
N PRO A 61 -17.71 -3.05 19.97
CA PRO A 61 -17.33 -4.45 19.75
C PRO A 61 -18.50 -5.32 19.27
N GLN A 62 -19.73 -5.06 19.73
CA GLN A 62 -20.92 -5.82 19.30
C GLN A 62 -21.21 -5.67 17.80
N SER A 63 -20.79 -4.56 17.18
CA SER A 63 -21.00 -4.28 15.77
C SER A 63 -19.99 -4.97 14.85
N PHE A 64 -18.85 -5.44 15.38
CA PHE A 64 -17.71 -5.91 14.57
C PHE A 64 -17.14 -7.26 14.99
N THR A 65 -17.60 -7.85 16.09
CA THR A 65 -17.13 -9.15 16.58
C THR A 65 -17.31 -10.24 15.51
N HIS A 66 -16.28 -11.07 15.33
CA HIS A 66 -16.15 -12.13 14.33
C HIS A 66 -16.19 -11.66 12.86
N GLN A 67 -16.00 -10.36 12.61
CA GLN A 67 -15.89 -9.85 11.25
C GLN A 67 -14.45 -9.79 10.75
N SER A 68 -14.30 -9.89 9.44
CA SER A 68 -13.10 -9.56 8.71
C SER A 68 -13.42 -8.40 7.79
N ILE A 69 -12.72 -7.28 7.94
CA ILE A 69 -12.94 -6.06 7.15
C ILE A 69 -11.68 -5.69 6.39
N GLU A 70 -11.86 -5.34 5.11
CA GLU A 70 -10.81 -4.76 4.27
C GLU A 70 -10.90 -3.24 4.36
N ILE A 71 -9.76 -2.56 4.51
CA ILE A 71 -9.74 -1.10 4.68
C ILE A 71 -8.75 -0.44 3.72
N GLY A 72 -9.20 0.66 3.13
CA GLY A 72 -8.48 1.51 2.19
C GLY A 72 -9.07 2.92 2.22
N SER A 73 -8.22 3.95 2.19
CA SER A 73 -8.64 5.36 2.23
C SER A 73 -8.58 6.04 0.87
N ASP A 74 -7.60 5.68 0.03
CA ASP A 74 -7.39 6.31 -1.27
C ASP A 74 -7.00 5.26 -2.32
N GLU A 75 -7.16 5.60 -3.60
CA GLU A 75 -6.84 4.74 -4.72
C GLU A 75 -6.29 5.55 -5.90
N VAL A 76 -4.97 5.51 -6.04
CA VAL A 76 -4.23 6.21 -7.09
C VAL A 76 -3.24 5.27 -7.78
N THR A 77 -2.80 5.69 -8.96
CA THR A 77 -1.70 5.08 -9.69
C THR A 77 -0.35 5.50 -9.10
N LEU A 78 0.74 4.77 -9.39
CA LEU A 78 2.08 5.20 -8.96
C LEU A 78 2.51 6.49 -9.68
N SER A 79 2.06 6.70 -10.92
CA SER A 79 2.25 7.96 -11.66
C SER A 79 1.56 9.14 -10.97
N GLU A 80 0.31 8.99 -10.53
CA GLU A 80 -0.38 10.03 -9.76
C GLU A 80 0.30 10.27 -8.41
N ALA A 81 0.78 9.22 -7.73
CA ALA A 81 1.56 9.38 -6.51
C ALA A 81 2.84 10.20 -6.75
N ALA A 82 3.58 9.94 -7.84
CA ALA A 82 4.76 10.73 -8.20
C ALA A 82 4.42 12.21 -8.42
N THR A 83 3.30 12.50 -9.09
CA THR A 83 2.80 13.88 -9.27
C THR A 83 2.50 14.54 -7.92
N ILE A 84 1.78 13.87 -7.03
CA ILE A 84 1.45 14.38 -5.69
C ILE A 84 2.72 14.69 -4.90
N PHE A 85 3.71 13.79 -4.92
CA PHE A 85 5.00 14.03 -4.28
C PHE A 85 5.68 15.28 -4.85
N SER A 86 5.68 15.44 -6.17
CA SER A 86 6.28 16.60 -6.82
C SER A 86 5.58 17.92 -6.43
N GLU A 87 4.26 17.92 -6.39
CA GLU A 87 3.46 19.11 -6.07
C GLU A 87 3.61 19.52 -4.59
N VAL A 88 3.55 18.55 -3.68
CA VAL A 88 3.58 18.82 -2.23
C VAL A 88 5.00 19.16 -1.75
N THR A 89 6.02 18.53 -2.31
CA THR A 89 7.42 18.72 -1.86
C THR A 89 8.16 19.79 -2.65
N GLY A 90 7.69 20.16 -3.83
CA GLY A 90 8.41 21.03 -4.77
C GLY A 90 9.63 20.37 -5.45
N LYS A 91 9.87 19.07 -5.21
CA LYS A 91 11.01 18.33 -5.76
C LYS A 91 10.61 17.53 -6.99
N SER A 92 11.49 17.47 -7.99
CA SER A 92 11.23 16.65 -9.18
C SER A 92 11.08 15.19 -8.76
N THR A 93 9.92 14.59 -8.99
CA THR A 93 9.66 13.20 -8.64
C THR A 93 9.60 12.32 -9.88
N VAL A 94 10.30 11.19 -9.85
CA VAL A 94 10.32 10.21 -10.95
C VAL A 94 10.03 8.81 -10.44
N ILE A 95 9.67 7.93 -11.37
CA ILE A 95 9.57 6.49 -11.13
C ILE A 95 10.76 5.83 -11.82
N GLU A 96 11.49 4.97 -11.11
CA GLU A 96 12.61 4.20 -11.65
C GLU A 96 12.57 2.74 -11.20
N GLY A 97 13.10 1.85 -12.03
CA GLY A 97 13.14 0.40 -11.79
C GLY A 97 12.47 -0.38 -12.92
N GLU A 98 12.42 -1.69 -12.77
CA GLU A 98 11.61 -2.56 -13.63
C GLU A 98 10.67 -3.37 -12.74
N PHE A 99 9.36 -3.21 -12.95
CA PHE A 99 8.39 -4.09 -12.32
C PHE A 99 8.55 -5.52 -12.89
N VAL A 100 9.04 -6.44 -12.06
CA VAL A 100 9.17 -7.86 -12.44
C VAL A 100 8.05 -8.65 -11.79
N VAL A 101 7.08 -9.09 -12.58
CA VAL A 101 6.11 -10.09 -12.14
C VAL A 101 6.85 -11.43 -12.03
N VAL A 102 7.12 -11.87 -10.80
CA VAL A 102 7.61 -13.22 -10.55
C VAL A 102 6.41 -14.16 -10.52
N LEU A 103 6.12 -14.78 -11.67
CA LEU A 103 5.11 -15.84 -11.74
C LEU A 103 5.68 -17.10 -11.08
N GLN A 104 5.13 -17.48 -9.93
CA GLN A 104 5.39 -18.78 -9.32
C GLN A 104 4.74 -19.87 -10.19
N LYS A 105 5.55 -20.62 -10.93
CA LYS A 105 5.13 -21.91 -11.50
C LYS A 105 5.59 -23.03 -10.58
N SER A 106 4.81 -24.11 -10.52
CA SER A 106 5.02 -25.28 -9.65
C SER A 106 6.40 -25.98 -9.79
N ASN A 107 7.23 -25.60 -10.78
CA ASN A 107 8.46 -26.32 -11.13
C ASN A 107 9.72 -25.41 -11.20
N GLY A 108 9.74 -24.27 -10.50
CA GLY A 108 10.95 -23.43 -10.34
C GLY A 108 10.78 -21.96 -10.76
N TRP A 109 11.74 -21.11 -10.34
CA TRP A 109 11.69 -19.65 -10.52
C TRP A 109 12.16 -19.24 -11.92
N LYS A 110 11.31 -18.57 -12.71
CA LYS A 110 11.76 -17.80 -13.88
C LYS A 110 11.31 -16.35 -13.72
N LYS A 111 12.27 -15.42 -13.69
CA LYS A 111 12.01 -13.98 -13.77
C LYS A 111 11.48 -13.66 -15.18
N LYS A 112 10.34 -12.96 -15.27
CA LYS A 112 9.84 -12.40 -16.53
C LYS A 112 9.69 -10.90 -16.36
N VAL A 113 10.55 -10.14 -17.05
CA VAL A 113 10.39 -8.69 -17.17
C VAL A 113 9.21 -8.46 -18.11
N MET A 114 8.19 -7.72 -17.65
CA MET A 114 7.12 -7.24 -18.51
C MET A 114 7.53 -5.84 -18.95
N LYS A 115 7.92 -5.70 -20.22
CA LYS A 115 8.10 -4.40 -20.88
C LYS A 115 6.76 -3.87 -21.35
#